data_AF-A0A2V5J2Y1-F1
#
_entry.id   AF-A0A2V5J2Y1-F1
#
_cell.length_a   1.000
_cell.length_b   1.000
_cell.length_c   1.000
_cell.angle_alpha   90.00
_cell.angle_beta   90.00
_cell.angle_gamma   90.00
#
_symmetry.space_group_name_H-M   'P 1'
#
loop_
_entity.id
_entity.type
_entity.pdbx_description
1 polymer ?
#
loop_
_entity_poly.entity_id
_entity_poly.type
_entity_poly.pdbx_seq_one_letter_code
_entity_poly.pdbx_strand_id
1 'polypeptide(L)'
;MASSRPANPPNAESSEPAPPPNLDNMPVELFWQMAEHLPVEALTSLRTVSRGVSARALQPFAQCGLSTVSMALDAQGYGKLDEIANHEFYQKFPQRLAMYPPDGPCDRVWTDATLCKLGQTLEHQLAQCREVVLYYGMPDPADRLEDMLCLHLLCRMLAAGQIHLRRLVLFQRQAPERRAASELFAWPRPYLPPNIASIWPELRQLHVYEPEDNAAIDYLRVLLPTILQNAPQLEDFKHVVAPRLFLRDYVIPVRCAIWAGEDASAVRAPAPLKRVEVAGTYINLADLMGFLGRYGPTLERVQICVTYTRASSARWSEVLAQMKEVCPVLRYVSVVTCRRSLGCVESEDRGRMLEALDRMIEMAEQAGI
;
A
#
# COMPACT_ATOMS: atom_id res chain seq x y z
N MET A 1 8.07 14.43 100.21
CA MET A 1 8.42 13.06 99.77
C MET A 1 8.77 13.13 98.30
N ALA A 2 9.99 12.75 97.92
CA ALA A 2 10.45 12.72 96.54
C ALA A 2 9.82 11.55 95.77
N SER A 3 9.49 11.75 94.49
CA SER A 3 9.67 10.72 93.47
C SER A 3 9.54 11.32 92.06
N SER A 4 10.61 11.12 91.30
CA SER A 4 10.86 11.45 89.90
C SER A 4 9.90 10.76 88.93
N ARG A 5 9.70 11.34 87.73
CA ARG A 5 9.55 10.63 86.43
C ARG A 5 9.54 11.62 85.24
N PRO A 6 9.86 11.18 84.02
CA PRO A 6 10.92 11.77 83.20
C PRO A 6 10.38 12.53 81.98
N ALA A 7 11.30 13.22 81.31
CA ALA A 7 11.09 13.91 80.03
C ALA A 7 10.44 12.99 78.98
N ASN A 8 9.39 13.50 78.34
CA ASN A 8 8.82 12.91 77.14
C ASN A 8 9.85 12.95 75.99
N PRO A 9 10.02 11.87 75.22
CA PRO A 9 10.80 11.89 74.00
C PRO A 9 10.08 12.73 72.92
N PRO A 10 10.83 13.25 71.93
CA PRO A 10 10.24 14.02 70.84
C PRO A 10 9.32 13.13 69.99
N ASN A 11 8.17 13.70 69.59
CA ASN A 11 7.22 13.11 68.66
C ASN A 11 7.96 12.53 67.45
N ALA A 12 7.74 11.23 67.20
CA ALA A 12 8.08 10.62 65.94
C ALA A 12 7.37 11.38 64.81
N GLU A 13 8.16 11.86 63.85
CA GLU A 13 7.68 12.39 62.59
C GLU A 13 6.63 11.43 62.03
N SER A 14 5.41 11.94 61.87
CA SER A 14 4.34 11.28 61.14
C SER A 14 4.75 11.22 59.66
N SER A 15 5.58 10.25 59.33
CA SER A 15 5.80 9.82 57.95
C SER A 15 4.51 9.13 57.49
N GLU A 16 3.58 9.90 56.95
CA GLU A 16 2.50 9.33 56.13
C GLU A 16 3.16 8.47 55.04
N PRO A 17 2.84 7.17 54.96
CA PRO A 17 3.38 6.33 53.90
C PRO A 17 2.91 6.90 52.56
N ALA A 18 3.86 7.14 51.65
CA ALA A 18 3.56 7.60 50.30
C ALA A 18 2.47 6.69 49.69
N PRO A 19 1.43 7.26 49.07
CA PRO A 19 0.35 6.48 48.50
C PRO A 19 0.93 5.46 47.50
N PRO A 20 0.34 4.26 47.41
CA PRO A 20 0.85 3.23 46.51
C PRO A 20 0.94 3.79 45.08
N PRO A 21 1.96 3.38 44.30
CA PRO A 21 2.14 3.86 42.94
C PRO A 21 0.90 3.53 42.12
N ASN A 22 0.10 4.56 41.85
CA ASN A 22 -1.06 4.50 40.96
C ASN A 22 -0.59 4.97 39.58
N LEU A 23 -1.04 4.31 38.51
CA LEU A 23 -0.87 4.77 37.13
C LEU A 23 -1.34 6.22 36.95
N ASP A 24 -2.30 6.67 37.77
CA ASP A 24 -2.74 8.07 37.79
C ASP A 24 -1.66 9.06 38.26
N ASN A 25 -0.66 8.61 39.02
CA ASN A 25 0.40 9.47 39.54
C ASN A 25 1.69 9.39 38.71
N MET A 26 1.68 8.63 37.61
CA MET A 26 2.83 8.49 36.72
C MET A 26 3.11 9.80 35.97
N PRO A 27 4.38 10.25 35.89
CA PRO A 27 4.79 11.34 35.01
C PRO A 27 4.31 11.10 33.59
N VAL A 28 3.82 12.16 32.94
CA VAL A 28 3.21 12.04 31.62
C VAL A 28 4.23 11.51 30.61
N GLU A 29 5.49 11.92 30.71
CA GLU A 29 6.59 11.51 29.83
C GLU A 29 6.90 10.01 29.92
N LEU A 30 6.87 9.43 31.13
CA LEU A 30 7.07 7.98 31.32
C LEU A 30 5.87 7.19 30.81
N PHE A 31 4.66 7.72 31.03
CA PHE A 31 3.45 7.13 30.49
C PHE A 31 3.47 7.11 28.95
N TRP A 32 3.95 8.20 28.34
CA TRP A 32 4.14 8.34 26.90
C TRP A 32 5.11 7.29 26.35
N GLN A 33 6.29 7.16 26.94
CA GLN A 33 7.28 6.16 26.53
C GLN A 33 6.75 4.73 26.63
N MET A 34 5.98 4.42 27.67
CA MET A 34 5.34 3.11 27.79
C MET A 34 4.27 2.91 26.73
N ALA A 35 3.42 3.92 26.52
CA ALA A 35 2.30 3.86 25.58
C ALA A 35 2.75 3.68 24.12
N GLU A 36 3.87 4.28 23.71
CA GLU A 36 4.46 4.09 22.38
C GLU A 36 4.84 2.64 22.06
N HIS A 37 5.11 1.82 23.08
CA HIS A 37 5.48 0.42 22.93
C HIS A 37 4.33 -0.56 23.16
N LEU A 38 3.13 -0.07 23.45
CA LEU A 38 1.97 -0.92 23.70
C LEU A 38 1.14 -1.12 22.42
N PRO A 39 0.63 -2.34 22.18
CA PRO A 39 -0.30 -2.57 21.09
C PRO A 39 -1.64 -1.84 21.34
N VAL A 40 -2.40 -1.59 20.28
CA VAL A 40 -3.65 -0.80 20.32
C VAL A 40 -4.66 -1.40 21.31
N GLU A 41 -4.71 -2.72 21.43
CA GLU A 41 -5.58 -3.45 22.35
C GLU A 41 -5.23 -3.16 23.82
N ALA A 42 -3.92 -3.08 24.12
CA ALA A 42 -3.44 -2.74 25.46
C ALA A 42 -3.71 -1.25 25.78
N LEU A 43 -3.51 -0.35 24.81
CA LEU A 43 -3.88 1.07 24.95
C LEU A 43 -5.38 1.26 25.16
N THR A 44 -6.21 0.46 24.47
CA THR A 44 -7.67 0.45 24.64
C THR A 44 -8.04 -0.01 26.05
N SER A 45 -7.38 -1.06 26.54
CA SER A 45 -7.56 -1.57 27.89
C SER A 45 -7.11 -0.56 28.96
N LEU A 46 -6.05 0.20 28.72
CA LEU A 46 -5.61 1.27 29.64
C LEU A 46 -6.65 2.39 29.78
N ARG A 47 -7.43 2.68 28.72
CA ARG A 47 -8.51 3.67 28.78
C ARG A 47 -9.65 3.26 29.70
N THR A 48 -9.80 1.98 30.04
CA THR A 48 -10.86 1.52 30.94
C THR A 48 -10.44 1.51 32.42
N VAL A 49 -9.14 1.73 32.72
CA VAL A 49 -8.58 1.64 34.08
C VAL A 49 -9.01 2.83 34.95
N SER A 50 -8.87 4.06 34.45
CA SER A 50 -9.30 5.28 35.15
C SER A 50 -9.53 6.43 34.17
N ARG A 51 -10.22 7.49 34.62
CA ARG A 51 -10.37 8.73 33.84
C ARG A 51 -9.03 9.44 33.58
N GLY A 52 -8.13 9.42 34.57
CA GLY A 52 -6.81 10.06 34.49
C GLY A 52 -5.86 9.35 33.54
N VAL A 53 -5.88 8.01 33.55
CA VAL A 53 -5.15 7.18 32.59
C VAL A 53 -5.79 7.29 31.21
N SER A 54 -7.12 7.31 31.09
CA SER A 54 -7.80 7.49 29.81
C SER A 54 -7.46 8.81 29.14
N ALA A 55 -7.39 9.91 29.89
CA ALA A 55 -7.03 11.22 29.33
C ALA A 55 -5.59 11.24 28.78
N ARG A 56 -4.66 10.58 29.48
CA ARG A 56 -3.25 10.45 29.06
C ARG A 56 -3.05 9.46 27.91
N ALA A 57 -3.77 8.34 27.93
CA ALA A 57 -3.75 7.32 26.87
C ALA A 57 -4.44 7.76 25.58
N LEU A 58 -5.27 8.81 25.61
CA LEU A 58 -6.05 9.23 24.45
C LEU A 58 -5.16 9.61 23.26
N GLN A 59 -4.10 10.38 23.50
CA GLN A 59 -3.24 10.86 22.42
C GLN A 59 -2.29 9.77 21.86
N PRO A 60 -1.61 8.92 22.67
CA PRO A 60 -0.90 7.75 22.14
C PRO A 60 -1.85 6.78 21.42
N PHE A 61 -3.03 6.52 21.99
CA PHE A 61 -4.05 5.72 21.34
C PHE A 61 -4.48 6.32 20.00
N ALA A 62 -4.67 7.63 19.92
CA ALA A 62 -5.03 8.30 18.68
C ALA A 62 -3.88 8.25 17.67
N GLN A 63 -2.63 8.44 18.09
CA GLN A 63 -1.46 8.34 17.21
C GLN A 63 -1.28 6.93 16.64
N CYS A 64 -1.40 5.89 17.48
CA CYS A 64 -1.26 4.50 17.02
C CYS A 64 -2.51 4.02 16.28
N GLY A 65 -3.68 4.19 16.89
CA GLY A 65 -4.96 3.62 16.46
C GLY A 65 -5.73 4.41 15.41
N LEU A 66 -5.47 5.71 15.24
CA LEU A 66 -6.11 6.54 14.20
C LEU A 66 -5.14 6.93 13.08
N SER A 67 -3.92 6.38 13.07
CA SER A 67 -2.98 6.52 11.94
C SER A 67 -3.60 6.02 10.63
N THR A 68 -4.46 5.00 10.72
CA THR A 68 -5.25 4.47 9.60
C THR A 68 -6.74 4.68 9.86
N VAL A 69 -7.41 5.38 8.96
CA VAL A 69 -8.87 5.53 8.96
C VAL A 69 -9.48 4.59 7.95
N SER A 70 -10.42 3.77 8.40
CA SER A 70 -11.17 2.83 7.56
C SER A 70 -12.47 3.46 7.08
N MET A 71 -12.74 3.39 5.78
CA MET A 71 -13.92 3.96 5.14
C MET A 71 -14.52 2.95 4.16
N ALA A 72 -15.77 2.56 4.36
CA ALA A 72 -16.54 1.89 3.32
C ALA A 72 -16.95 2.91 2.24
N LEU A 73 -17.01 2.48 0.98
CA LEU A 73 -17.42 3.30 -0.16
C LEU A 73 -18.96 3.48 -0.21
N ASP A 74 -19.54 3.93 0.88
CA ASP A 74 -20.95 4.28 1.05
C ASP A 74 -21.14 5.56 1.88
N ALA A 75 -22.39 5.97 2.09
CA ALA A 75 -22.72 7.15 2.89
C ALA A 75 -22.26 7.04 4.36
N GLN A 76 -22.29 5.84 4.94
CA GLN A 76 -21.92 5.64 6.34
C GLN A 76 -20.41 5.79 6.54
N GLY A 77 -19.62 5.22 5.63
CA GLY A 77 -18.17 5.38 5.60
C GLY A 77 -17.80 6.86 5.44
N TYR A 78 -18.43 7.56 4.50
CA TYR A 78 -18.21 8.99 4.32
C TYR A 78 -18.56 9.80 5.59
N GLY A 79 -19.70 9.52 6.22
CA GLY A 79 -20.11 10.19 7.46
C GLY A 79 -19.08 10.05 8.58
N LYS A 80 -18.54 8.84 8.79
CA LYS A 80 -17.47 8.60 9.78
C LYS A 80 -16.19 9.39 9.48
N LEU A 81 -15.81 9.48 8.20
CA LEU A 81 -14.64 10.23 7.80
C LEU A 81 -14.85 11.75 8.01
N ASP A 82 -16.03 12.26 7.68
CA ASP A 82 -16.40 13.67 7.92
C ASP A 82 -16.40 13.98 9.42
N GLU A 83 -16.91 13.09 10.27
CA GLU A 83 -16.84 13.24 11.74
C GLU A 83 -15.39 13.34 12.25
N ILE A 84 -14.48 12.47 11.77
CA ILE A 84 -13.06 12.50 12.14
C ILE A 84 -12.41 13.80 11.66
N ALA A 85 -12.69 14.22 10.42
CA ALA A 85 -12.12 15.41 9.82
C ALA A 85 -12.57 16.71 10.48
N ASN A 86 -13.82 16.77 10.97
CA ASN A 86 -14.35 17.95 11.64
C ASN A 86 -14.00 18.02 13.13
N HIS A 87 -13.35 16.99 13.68
CA HIS A 87 -12.95 16.97 15.08
C HIS A 87 -11.49 17.45 15.24
N GLU A 88 -11.30 18.65 15.80
CA GLU A 88 -9.99 19.33 15.92
C GLU A 88 -8.88 18.45 16.52
N PHE A 89 -9.23 17.61 17.50
CA PHE A 89 -8.28 16.67 18.09
C PHE A 89 -7.85 15.56 17.13
N TYR A 90 -8.78 14.96 16.36
CA TYR A 90 -8.51 13.74 15.59
C TYR A 90 -7.91 14.00 14.21
N GLN A 91 -8.24 15.13 13.58
CA GLN A 91 -7.86 15.44 12.20
C GLN A 91 -6.34 15.37 11.90
N LYS A 92 -5.50 15.51 12.93
CA LYS A 92 -4.03 15.54 12.81
C LYS A 92 -3.33 14.18 12.87
N PHE A 93 -4.06 13.09 13.12
CA PHE A 93 -3.46 11.74 13.27
C PHE A 93 -3.54 10.86 12.01
N PRO A 94 -4.62 10.91 11.21
CA PRO A 94 -4.73 10.07 10.02
C PRO A 94 -3.60 10.31 9.02
N GLN A 95 -2.87 9.25 8.69
CA GLN A 95 -1.84 9.22 7.66
C GLN A 95 -2.24 8.32 6.48
N ARG A 96 -3.10 7.34 6.74
CA ARG A 96 -3.58 6.36 5.77
C ARG A 96 -5.10 6.29 5.73
N LEU A 97 -5.66 6.28 4.53
CA LEU A 97 -7.06 5.97 4.26
C LEU A 97 -7.16 4.54 3.71
N ALA A 98 -7.83 3.66 4.46
CA ALA A 98 -8.18 2.32 4.03
C ALA A 98 -9.62 2.32 3.49
N MET A 99 -9.77 2.10 2.20
CA MET A 99 -11.05 2.14 1.50
C MET A 99 -11.54 0.73 1.20
N TYR A 100 -12.80 0.46 1.54
CA TYR A 100 -13.44 -0.84 1.35
C TYR A 100 -14.64 -0.72 0.41
N PRO A 101 -14.95 -1.76 -0.39
CA PRO A 101 -16.22 -1.79 -1.09
C PRO A 101 -17.37 -1.77 -0.09
N PRO A 102 -18.54 -1.23 -0.47
CA PRO A 102 -19.69 -1.16 0.42
C PRO A 102 -20.22 -2.57 0.73
N ASP A 103 -20.82 -2.73 1.93
CA ASP A 103 -21.42 -3.99 2.38
C ASP A 103 -22.80 -4.27 1.72
N GLY A 104 -23.35 -3.30 0.99
CA GLY A 104 -24.62 -3.41 0.27
C GLY A 104 -24.60 -2.66 -1.08
N PRO A 105 -25.73 -2.64 -1.81
CA PRO A 105 -25.82 -1.94 -3.08
C PRO A 105 -25.47 -0.47 -2.89
N CYS A 106 -24.60 0.04 -3.75
CA CYS A 106 -24.11 1.40 -3.63
C CYS A 106 -25.25 2.38 -3.92
N ASP A 107 -25.70 3.09 -2.88
CA ASP A 107 -26.64 4.20 -3.04
C ASP A 107 -26.02 5.25 -3.99
N ARG A 108 -26.87 6.05 -4.66
CA ARG A 108 -26.49 7.13 -5.61
C ARG A 108 -25.70 8.31 -4.96
N VAL A 109 -25.04 8.06 -3.84
CA VAL A 109 -24.37 9.04 -2.96
C VAL A 109 -23.14 9.66 -3.61
N TRP A 110 -22.47 8.94 -4.50
CA TRP A 110 -21.25 9.39 -5.17
C TRP A 110 -21.54 10.33 -6.34
N THR A 111 -22.06 11.50 -6.01
CA THR A 111 -22.15 12.64 -6.93
C THR A 111 -20.79 13.34 -7.05
N ASP A 112 -20.58 14.11 -8.12
CA ASP A 112 -19.39 14.97 -8.26
C ASP A 112 -19.22 15.89 -7.05
N ALA A 113 -20.32 16.44 -6.52
CA ALA A 113 -20.29 17.30 -5.34
C ALA A 113 -19.76 16.57 -4.09
N THR A 114 -20.21 15.33 -3.86
CA THR A 114 -19.75 14.49 -2.75
C THR A 114 -18.26 14.17 -2.89
N LEU A 115 -17.81 13.80 -4.10
CA LEU A 115 -16.41 13.48 -4.39
C LEU A 115 -15.51 14.71 -4.24
N CYS A 116 -15.96 15.89 -4.68
CA CYS A 116 -15.25 17.15 -4.48
C CYS A 116 -15.14 17.50 -2.99
N LYS A 117 -16.23 17.38 -2.21
CA LYS A 117 -16.20 17.64 -0.76
C LYS A 117 -15.24 16.68 -0.06
N LEU A 118 -15.30 15.39 -0.37
CA LEU A 118 -14.36 14.40 0.15
C LEU A 118 -12.91 14.74 -0.23
N GLY A 119 -12.70 15.16 -1.48
CA GLY A 119 -11.42 15.68 -1.97
C GLY A 119 -10.87 16.80 -1.09
N GLN A 120 -11.68 17.82 -0.84
CA GLN A 120 -11.34 18.97 0.01
C GLN A 120 -11.08 18.57 1.47
N THR A 121 -11.86 17.63 2.01
CA THR A 121 -11.66 17.09 3.37
C THR A 121 -10.28 16.43 3.48
N LEU A 122 -9.89 15.59 2.51
CA LEU A 122 -8.59 14.93 2.49
C LEU A 122 -7.42 15.91 2.26
N GLU A 123 -7.65 16.96 1.48
CA GLU A 123 -6.61 17.94 1.19
C GLU A 123 -6.38 18.93 2.34
N HIS A 124 -7.46 19.43 2.95
CA HIS A 124 -7.37 20.52 3.93
C HIS A 124 -7.48 20.07 5.38
N GLN A 125 -8.37 19.13 5.70
CA GLN A 125 -8.63 18.71 7.08
C GLN A 125 -7.75 17.53 7.47
N LEU A 126 -7.59 16.56 6.57
CA LEU A 126 -6.77 15.37 6.75
C LEU A 126 -5.48 15.46 5.92
N ALA A 127 -4.82 16.62 5.93
CA ALA A 127 -3.64 16.91 5.08
C ALA A 127 -2.46 15.94 5.26
N GLN A 128 -2.38 15.21 6.37
CA GLN A 128 -1.36 14.17 6.59
C GLN A 128 -1.71 12.84 5.93
N CYS A 129 -2.97 12.64 5.54
CA CYS A 129 -3.47 11.44 4.89
C CYS A 129 -3.00 11.43 3.43
N ARG A 130 -1.83 10.82 3.22
CA ARG A 130 -1.14 10.77 1.92
C ARG A 130 -0.87 9.33 1.47
N GLU A 131 -1.38 8.36 2.23
CA GLU A 131 -1.41 6.96 1.85
C GLU A 131 -2.85 6.51 1.64
N VAL A 132 -3.13 5.85 0.51
CA VAL A 132 -4.43 5.23 0.25
C VAL A 132 -4.24 3.75 -0.04
N VAL A 133 -5.08 2.94 0.60
CA VAL A 133 -5.19 1.50 0.33
C VAL A 133 -6.62 1.22 -0.10
N LEU A 134 -6.81 0.81 -1.34
CA LEU A 134 -8.07 0.24 -1.81
C LEU A 134 -8.04 -1.26 -1.56
N TYR A 135 -8.98 -1.75 -0.77
CA TYR A 135 -9.15 -3.18 -0.56
C TYR A 135 -10.14 -3.76 -1.56
N TYR A 136 -9.93 -5.02 -1.91
CA TYR A 136 -10.91 -5.84 -2.62
C TYR A 136 -11.84 -6.52 -1.60
N GLY A 137 -13.12 -6.64 -1.93
CA GLY A 137 -14.16 -7.13 -1.01
C GLY A 137 -14.26 -8.64 -0.89
N MET A 138 -14.74 -9.12 0.26
CA MET A 138 -15.12 -10.51 0.55
C MET A 138 -16.13 -11.10 -0.47
N PRO A 139 -16.23 -12.44 -0.59
CA PRO A 139 -16.71 -13.14 -1.79
C PRO A 139 -18.23 -13.27 -1.96
N ASP A 140 -19.05 -12.40 -1.38
CA ASP A 140 -20.51 -12.56 -1.49
C ASP A 140 -21.05 -11.97 -2.81
N PRO A 141 -21.66 -12.77 -3.71
CA PRO A 141 -21.78 -12.44 -5.14
C PRO A 141 -23.01 -11.61 -5.54
N ALA A 142 -23.96 -11.34 -4.65
CA ALA A 142 -25.27 -10.84 -5.09
C ALA A 142 -25.37 -9.32 -5.29
N ASP A 143 -24.67 -8.47 -4.52
CA ASP A 143 -25.01 -7.04 -4.44
C ASP A 143 -23.83 -6.06 -4.33
N ARG A 144 -22.60 -6.47 -4.68
CA ARG A 144 -21.41 -5.62 -4.47
C ARG A 144 -21.12 -4.70 -5.67
N LEU A 145 -20.70 -3.47 -5.35
CA LEU A 145 -20.07 -2.55 -6.29
C LEU A 145 -18.87 -3.25 -6.94
N GLU A 146 -18.84 -3.32 -8.27
CA GLU A 146 -17.73 -3.93 -9.03
C GLU A 146 -16.39 -3.29 -8.62
N ASP A 147 -15.33 -4.10 -8.51
CA ASP A 147 -13.99 -3.63 -8.08
C ASP A 147 -13.51 -2.49 -8.99
N MET A 148 -13.91 -2.52 -10.27
CA MET A 148 -13.70 -1.44 -11.24
C MET A 148 -14.36 -0.11 -10.81
N LEU A 149 -15.61 -0.14 -10.35
CA LEU A 149 -16.33 1.06 -9.92
C LEU A 149 -15.68 1.65 -8.66
N CYS A 150 -15.21 0.82 -7.74
CA CYS A 150 -14.45 1.28 -6.57
C CYS A 150 -13.17 2.02 -7.00
N LEU A 151 -12.43 1.44 -7.95
CA LEU A 151 -11.22 2.07 -8.50
C LEU A 151 -11.54 3.36 -9.25
N HIS A 152 -12.63 3.39 -10.02
CA HIS A 152 -13.06 4.57 -10.75
C HIS A 152 -13.47 5.71 -9.80
N LEU A 153 -14.20 5.41 -8.73
CA LEU A 153 -14.57 6.37 -7.69
C LEU A 153 -13.34 6.93 -6.99
N LEU A 154 -12.37 6.06 -6.63
CA LEU A 154 -11.08 6.50 -6.09
C LEU A 154 -10.39 7.47 -7.05
N CYS A 155 -10.27 7.12 -8.33
CA CYS A 155 -9.62 7.98 -9.32
C CYS A 155 -10.35 9.32 -9.46
N ARG A 156 -11.69 9.33 -9.47
CA ARG A 156 -12.48 10.57 -9.54
C ARG A 156 -12.30 11.43 -8.30
N MET A 157 -12.33 10.84 -7.11
CA MET A 157 -12.09 11.54 -5.85
C MET A 157 -10.72 12.20 -5.85
N LEU A 158 -9.66 11.47 -6.19
CA LEU A 158 -8.30 12.01 -6.22
C LEU A 158 -8.16 13.13 -7.26
N ALA A 159 -8.69 12.93 -8.47
CA ALA A 159 -8.64 13.93 -9.54
C ALA A 159 -9.45 15.20 -9.21
N ALA A 160 -10.66 15.03 -8.68
CA ALA A 160 -11.52 16.15 -8.29
C ALA A 160 -10.93 16.94 -7.10
N GLY A 161 -10.35 16.23 -6.13
CA GLY A 161 -9.70 16.82 -4.96
C GLY A 161 -8.28 17.34 -5.19
N GLN A 162 -7.68 17.06 -6.36
CA GLN A 162 -6.25 17.28 -6.63
C GLN A 162 -5.35 16.71 -5.53
N ILE A 163 -5.71 15.55 -4.99
CA ILE A 163 -5.01 14.94 -3.86
C ILE A 163 -3.72 14.31 -4.37
N HIS A 164 -2.58 14.81 -3.90
CA HIS A 164 -1.27 14.25 -4.18
C HIS A 164 -0.93 13.15 -3.17
N LEU A 165 -0.92 11.89 -3.62
CA LEU A 165 -0.58 10.76 -2.78
C LEU A 165 0.93 10.49 -2.78
N ARG A 166 1.45 10.01 -1.65
CA ARG A 166 2.82 9.47 -1.53
C ARG A 166 2.84 7.95 -1.69
N ARG A 167 1.79 7.27 -1.25
CA ARG A 167 1.65 5.81 -1.34
C ARG A 167 0.25 5.43 -1.82
N LEU A 168 0.19 4.58 -2.82
CA LEU A 168 -1.04 4.00 -3.32
C LEU A 168 -0.93 2.48 -3.35
N VAL A 169 -1.87 1.81 -2.69
CA VAL A 169 -2.02 0.36 -2.75
C VAL A 169 -3.39 0.04 -3.33
N LEU A 170 -3.43 -0.72 -4.42
CA LEU A 170 -4.65 -1.10 -5.12
C LEU A 170 -4.95 -2.58 -4.91
N PHE A 171 -6.21 -2.84 -4.53
CA PHE A 171 -6.83 -4.15 -4.29
C PHE A 171 -6.06 -5.07 -3.33
N GLN A 172 -5.56 -4.50 -2.24
CA GLN A 172 -4.97 -5.32 -1.18
C GLN A 172 -6.02 -6.32 -0.66
N ARG A 173 -5.63 -7.59 -0.56
CA ARG A 173 -6.53 -8.68 -0.15
C ARG A 173 -6.70 -8.70 1.37
N GLN A 174 -7.94 -8.69 1.86
CA GLN A 174 -8.24 -8.80 3.31
C GLN A 174 -8.15 -10.23 3.85
N ALA A 175 -8.47 -11.27 3.06
CA ALA A 175 -8.40 -12.67 3.45
C ALA A 175 -8.36 -13.63 2.24
N PRO A 176 -7.77 -14.84 2.36
CA PRO A 176 -7.59 -15.78 1.26
C PRO A 176 -8.81 -16.66 0.98
N GLU A 177 -9.98 -16.09 0.63
CA GLU A 177 -11.12 -16.89 0.16
C GLU A 177 -11.59 -16.47 -1.25
N ARG A 178 -12.10 -17.44 -2.02
CA ARG A 178 -12.30 -17.40 -3.48
C ARG A 178 -13.63 -16.74 -3.85
N ARG A 179 -13.69 -15.96 -4.95
CA ARG A 179 -14.95 -15.69 -5.65
C ARG A 179 -15.19 -16.71 -6.76
N ALA A 180 -16.46 -16.92 -7.09
CA ALA A 180 -16.86 -17.36 -8.42
C ALA A 180 -16.83 -16.13 -9.34
N ALA A 181 -16.27 -16.27 -10.54
CA ALA A 181 -16.25 -15.18 -11.50
C ALA A 181 -17.69 -14.81 -11.89
N SER A 182 -18.12 -13.59 -11.55
CA SER A 182 -19.40 -13.07 -12.03
C SER A 182 -19.35 -12.89 -13.55
N GLU A 183 -20.48 -13.15 -14.20
CA GLU A 183 -20.62 -13.06 -15.65
C GLU A 183 -20.28 -11.65 -16.15
N LEU A 184 -19.56 -11.63 -17.28
CA LEU A 184 -19.05 -10.45 -17.95
C LEU A 184 -20.20 -9.54 -18.40
N PHE A 185 -20.53 -8.52 -17.62
CA PHE A 185 -21.24 -7.39 -18.19
C PHE A 185 -20.29 -6.64 -19.14
N ALA A 186 -20.75 -6.43 -20.38
CA ALA A 186 -20.04 -5.63 -21.37
C ALA A 186 -20.03 -4.16 -20.93
N TRP A 187 -19.10 -3.81 -20.06
CA TRP A 187 -18.96 -2.45 -19.58
C TRP A 187 -18.38 -1.55 -20.68
N PRO A 188 -18.81 -0.28 -20.77
CA PRO A 188 -18.19 0.69 -21.66
C PRO A 188 -16.68 0.77 -21.40
N ARG A 189 -15.91 1.08 -22.46
CA ARG A 189 -14.45 1.19 -22.39
C ARG A 189 -14.02 2.02 -21.18
N PRO A 190 -13.04 1.56 -20.39
CA PRO A 190 -12.60 2.28 -19.20
C PRO A 190 -12.13 3.68 -19.62
N TYR A 191 -12.75 4.71 -19.07
CA TYR A 191 -12.32 6.10 -19.23
C TYR A 191 -11.67 6.58 -17.93
N LEU A 192 -10.51 7.21 -18.07
CA LEU A 192 -9.85 7.86 -16.96
C LEU A 192 -10.51 9.23 -16.69
N PRO A 193 -10.69 9.63 -15.42
CA PRO A 193 -11.17 10.95 -15.07
C PRO A 193 -10.28 12.04 -15.69
N PRO A 194 -10.85 13.20 -16.07
CA PRO A 194 -10.05 14.33 -16.49
C PRO A 194 -9.07 14.71 -15.38
N ASN A 195 -7.89 15.18 -15.77
CA ASN A 195 -6.80 15.58 -14.86
C ASN A 195 -6.24 14.46 -13.96
N ILE A 196 -6.59 13.19 -14.17
CA ILE A 196 -5.97 12.11 -13.39
C ILE A 196 -4.44 12.09 -13.53
N ALA A 197 -3.89 12.55 -14.65
CA ALA A 197 -2.45 12.61 -14.84
C ALA A 197 -1.75 13.61 -13.89
N SER A 198 -2.44 14.66 -13.41
CA SER A 198 -1.81 15.71 -12.60
C SER A 198 -1.65 15.35 -11.13
N ILE A 199 -2.26 14.28 -10.63
CA ILE A 199 -2.27 13.96 -9.20
C ILE A 199 -1.10 13.10 -8.73
N TRP A 200 -0.30 12.56 -9.65
CA TRP A 200 0.84 11.69 -9.36
C TRP A 200 2.22 12.34 -9.05
N PRO A 201 2.45 13.68 -9.06
CA PRO A 201 3.77 14.27 -8.83
C PRO A 201 4.51 13.84 -7.55
N GLU A 202 3.79 13.54 -6.48
CA GLU A 202 4.36 13.14 -5.19
C GLU A 202 4.38 11.63 -4.95
N LEU A 203 3.88 10.82 -5.88
CA LEU A 203 3.74 9.38 -5.68
C LEU A 203 5.12 8.72 -5.64
N ARG A 204 5.44 8.08 -4.51
CA ARG A 204 6.70 7.36 -4.27
C ARG A 204 6.56 5.85 -4.28
N GLN A 205 5.39 5.35 -3.90
CA GLN A 205 5.12 3.92 -3.80
C GLN A 205 3.80 3.57 -4.48
N LEU A 206 3.84 2.61 -5.39
CA LEU A 206 2.68 2.08 -6.08
C LEU A 206 2.68 0.55 -5.99
N HIS A 207 1.74 0.00 -5.22
CA HIS A 207 1.56 -1.44 -5.09
C HIS A 207 0.21 -1.83 -5.66
N VAL A 208 0.19 -2.80 -6.56
CA VAL A 208 -1.02 -3.26 -7.25
C VAL A 208 -1.10 -4.76 -7.08
N TYR A 209 -2.19 -5.20 -6.48
CA TYR A 209 -2.59 -6.59 -6.45
C TYR A 209 -3.68 -6.75 -7.49
N GLU A 210 -3.48 -7.56 -8.53
CA GLU A 210 -4.46 -7.63 -9.62
C GLU A 210 -5.77 -8.26 -9.12
N PRO A 211 -6.93 -7.60 -9.32
CA PRO A 211 -8.22 -8.11 -8.88
C PRO A 211 -8.68 -9.27 -9.78
N GLU A 212 -9.69 -10.02 -9.32
CA GLU A 212 -10.30 -11.08 -10.14
C GLU A 212 -11.27 -10.54 -11.21
N ASP A 213 -11.73 -9.29 -11.04
CA ASP A 213 -12.63 -8.58 -11.95
C ASP A 213 -11.92 -8.11 -13.24
N ASN A 214 -12.37 -8.63 -14.39
CA ASN A 214 -11.82 -8.28 -15.70
C ASN A 214 -12.01 -6.80 -16.05
N ALA A 215 -13.10 -6.16 -15.63
CA ALA A 215 -13.32 -4.74 -15.89
C ALA A 215 -12.32 -3.89 -15.11
N ALA A 216 -12.02 -4.26 -13.87
CA ALA A 216 -11.01 -3.60 -13.04
C ALA A 216 -9.60 -3.80 -13.64
N ILE A 217 -9.30 -5.00 -14.14
CA ILE A 217 -8.06 -5.28 -14.87
C ILE A 217 -7.94 -4.37 -16.10
N ASP A 218 -8.99 -4.28 -16.94
CA ASP A 218 -8.94 -3.44 -18.13
C ASP A 218 -8.84 -1.94 -17.79
N TYR A 219 -9.40 -1.51 -16.65
CA TYR A 219 -9.19 -0.16 -16.12
C TYR A 219 -7.74 0.08 -15.71
N LEU A 220 -7.15 -0.84 -14.94
CA LEU A 220 -5.74 -0.78 -14.52
C LEU A 220 -4.79 -0.68 -15.72
N ARG A 221 -5.11 -1.33 -16.84
CA ARG A 221 -4.28 -1.28 -18.07
C ARG A 221 -4.20 0.11 -18.70
N VAL A 222 -5.19 0.95 -18.50
CA VAL A 222 -5.17 2.35 -18.97
C VAL A 222 -4.59 3.26 -17.88
N LEU A 223 -4.90 2.97 -16.62
CA LEU A 223 -4.47 3.78 -15.47
C LEU A 223 -2.96 3.68 -15.22
N LEU A 224 -2.38 2.49 -15.20
CA LEU A 224 -1.00 2.28 -14.77
C LEU A 224 0.05 2.93 -15.68
N PRO A 225 -0.05 2.86 -17.02
CA PRO A 225 0.83 3.66 -17.88
C PRO A 225 0.71 5.16 -17.61
N THR A 226 -0.51 5.64 -17.34
CA THR A 226 -0.74 7.04 -16.95
C THR A 226 -0.05 7.40 -15.65
N ILE A 227 -0.07 6.52 -14.63
CA ILE A 227 0.64 6.75 -13.36
C ILE A 227 2.14 6.76 -13.59
N LEU A 228 2.71 5.73 -14.23
CA LEU A 228 4.15 5.60 -14.44
C LEU A 228 4.75 6.78 -15.21
N GLN A 229 4.02 7.31 -16.22
CA GLN A 229 4.45 8.48 -16.99
C GLN A 229 4.36 9.82 -16.24
N ASN A 230 3.57 9.90 -15.17
CA ASN A 230 3.29 11.14 -14.46
C ASN A 230 3.70 11.12 -12.97
N ALA A 231 4.36 10.05 -12.52
CA ALA A 231 4.88 9.89 -11.15
C ALA A 231 6.41 10.06 -11.12
N PRO A 232 6.96 11.28 -11.25
CA PRO A 232 8.40 11.52 -11.34
C PRO A 232 9.18 11.19 -10.06
N GLN A 233 8.51 10.97 -8.93
CA GLN A 233 9.13 10.59 -7.66
C GLN A 233 8.98 9.11 -7.33
N LEU A 234 8.45 8.29 -8.25
CA LEU A 234 8.17 6.88 -7.98
C LEU A 234 9.47 6.11 -7.73
N GLU A 235 9.58 5.49 -6.55
CA GLU A 235 10.77 4.73 -6.13
C GLU A 235 10.48 3.23 -6.00
N ASP A 236 9.24 2.84 -5.69
CA ASP A 236 8.85 1.46 -5.43
C ASP A 236 7.58 1.08 -6.20
N PHE A 237 7.71 0.10 -7.09
CA PHE A 237 6.63 -0.44 -7.88
C PHE A 237 6.45 -1.94 -7.65
N LYS A 238 5.24 -2.34 -7.29
CA LYS A 238 4.87 -3.74 -7.08
C LYS A 238 3.63 -4.09 -7.88
N HIS A 239 3.70 -5.16 -8.67
CA HIS A 239 2.57 -5.71 -9.40
C HIS A 239 2.45 -7.22 -9.17
N VAL A 240 1.47 -7.63 -8.38
CA VAL A 240 1.26 -9.02 -7.97
C VAL A 240 -0.07 -9.52 -8.48
N VAL A 241 -0.04 -10.57 -9.29
CA VAL A 241 -1.23 -11.31 -9.70
C VAL A 241 -1.31 -12.55 -8.82
N ALA A 242 -2.44 -12.74 -8.13
CA ALA A 242 -2.64 -13.94 -7.34
C ALA A 242 -2.58 -15.19 -8.25
N PRO A 243 -1.84 -16.25 -7.88
CA PRO A 243 -1.74 -17.45 -8.69
C PRO A 243 -3.13 -18.07 -8.83
N ARG A 244 -3.73 -17.93 -10.01
CA ARG A 244 -4.95 -18.64 -10.37
C ARG A 244 -4.59 -20.13 -10.41
N LEU A 245 -5.39 -20.99 -9.76
CA LEU A 245 -5.37 -22.41 -10.12
C LEU A 245 -5.75 -22.46 -11.60
N PHE A 246 -4.79 -22.87 -12.44
CA PHE A 246 -4.93 -23.01 -13.89
C PHE A 246 -6.02 -24.03 -14.23
N LEU A 247 -7.28 -23.62 -14.10
CA LEU A 247 -8.40 -24.37 -14.66
C LEU A 247 -8.35 -24.14 -16.17
N ARG A 248 -8.19 -25.26 -16.89
CA ARG A 248 -8.00 -25.39 -18.34
C ARG A 248 -8.93 -24.55 -19.21
N ASP A 249 -10.07 -24.11 -18.68
CA ASP A 249 -11.17 -23.55 -19.47
C ASP A 249 -11.44 -22.07 -19.21
N TYR A 250 -10.78 -21.46 -18.21
CA TYR A 250 -10.73 -20.01 -18.15
C TYR A 250 -9.58 -19.53 -19.01
N VAL A 251 -9.92 -19.13 -20.23
CA VAL A 251 -9.13 -18.18 -20.99
C VAL A 251 -9.08 -16.92 -20.13
N ILE A 252 -8.14 -16.86 -19.16
CA ILE A 252 -7.56 -15.60 -18.75
C ILE A 252 -7.09 -15.07 -20.10
N PRO A 253 -7.71 -14.02 -20.67
CA PRO A 253 -7.13 -13.39 -21.84
C PRO A 253 -5.69 -13.16 -21.45
N VAL A 254 -4.83 -13.94 -22.09
CA VAL A 254 -3.41 -13.93 -21.83
C VAL A 254 -3.08 -12.46 -22.04
N ARG A 255 -2.59 -11.76 -21.02
CA ARG A 255 -2.55 -10.29 -21.00
C ARG A 255 -1.17 -9.91 -20.49
N CYS A 256 -0.43 -9.21 -21.34
CA CYS A 256 0.95 -8.83 -21.07
C CYS A 256 0.99 -7.86 -19.89
N ALA A 257 2.06 -7.94 -19.12
CA ALA A 257 2.30 -7.08 -17.98
C ALA A 257 2.27 -5.58 -18.36
N ILE A 258 1.79 -4.77 -17.44
CA ILE A 258 1.09 -3.49 -17.67
C ILE A 258 2.05 -2.32 -18.05
N TRP A 259 3.31 -2.64 -18.34
CA TRP A 259 4.34 -1.71 -18.85
C TRP A 259 4.25 -1.48 -20.37
N ALA A 260 3.51 -2.33 -21.10
CA ALA A 260 3.35 -2.23 -22.54
C ALA A 260 2.41 -1.07 -22.90
N GLY A 261 2.97 0.12 -23.12
CA GLY A 261 2.20 1.31 -23.48
C GLY A 261 2.83 2.64 -23.09
N GLU A 262 4.01 2.62 -22.47
CA GLU A 262 4.78 3.85 -22.34
C GLU A 262 5.30 4.30 -23.71
N ASP A 263 4.84 5.46 -24.15
CA ASP A 263 5.34 6.09 -25.36
C ASP A 263 6.79 6.51 -25.12
N ALA A 264 7.72 5.83 -25.78
CA ALA A 264 9.16 6.13 -25.72
C ALA A 264 9.48 7.54 -26.25
N SER A 265 8.53 8.19 -26.94
CA SER A 265 8.67 9.58 -27.40
C SER A 265 8.38 10.62 -26.32
N ALA A 266 7.89 10.22 -25.13
CA ALA A 266 7.63 11.14 -24.04
C ALA A 266 8.95 11.74 -23.51
N VAL A 267 9.16 13.04 -23.76
CA VAL A 267 10.35 13.85 -23.44
C VAL A 267 10.70 13.93 -21.94
N ARG A 268 9.92 13.29 -21.06
CA ARG A 268 10.12 13.36 -19.61
C ARG A 268 11.14 12.32 -19.15
N ALA A 269 12.09 12.78 -18.32
CA ALA A 269 13.00 11.89 -17.62
C ALA A 269 12.22 10.83 -16.84
N PRO A 270 12.66 9.56 -16.87
CA PRO A 270 11.98 8.50 -16.14
C PRO A 270 12.07 8.73 -14.62
N ALA A 271 11.08 8.22 -13.90
CA ALA A 271 11.08 8.22 -12.44
C ALA A 271 12.30 7.47 -11.88
N PRO A 272 12.83 7.86 -10.70
CA PRO A 272 13.99 7.23 -10.08
C PRO A 272 13.59 5.92 -9.38
N LEU A 273 13.09 4.96 -10.17
CA LEU A 273 12.58 3.70 -9.67
C LEU A 273 13.75 2.87 -9.09
N LYS A 274 13.68 2.56 -7.80
CA LYS A 274 14.69 1.80 -7.06
C LYS A 274 14.30 0.33 -6.91
N ARG A 275 13.00 0.05 -6.77
CA ARG A 275 12.49 -1.29 -6.48
C ARG A 275 11.36 -1.65 -7.44
N VAL A 276 11.47 -2.83 -8.02
CA VAL A 276 10.42 -3.43 -8.83
C VAL A 276 10.16 -4.87 -8.37
N GLU A 277 8.90 -5.17 -8.08
CA GLU A 277 8.43 -6.53 -7.79
C GLU A 277 7.29 -6.90 -8.73
N VAL A 278 7.43 -8.04 -9.39
CA VAL A 278 6.45 -8.57 -10.33
C VAL A 278 6.20 -10.02 -10.01
N ALA A 279 4.95 -10.37 -9.72
CA ALA A 279 4.64 -11.75 -9.38
C ALA A 279 3.38 -12.29 -10.08
N GLY A 280 3.40 -13.57 -10.44
CA GLY A 280 2.22 -14.33 -10.87
C GLY A 280 1.62 -13.94 -12.22
N THR A 281 2.28 -13.11 -13.03
CA THR A 281 1.74 -12.53 -14.26
C THR A 281 2.38 -13.08 -15.54
N TYR A 282 1.74 -12.81 -16.70
CA TYR A 282 2.33 -13.04 -18.02
C TYR A 282 3.17 -11.84 -18.44
N ILE A 283 4.43 -12.08 -18.81
CA ILE A 283 5.38 -11.04 -19.22
C ILE A 283 5.78 -11.27 -20.67
N ASN A 284 5.80 -10.19 -21.45
CA ASN A 284 6.54 -10.14 -22.70
C ASN A 284 7.96 -9.66 -22.38
N LEU A 285 8.96 -10.46 -22.71
CA LEU A 285 10.35 -10.18 -22.36
C LEU A 285 10.91 -8.97 -23.13
N ALA A 286 10.44 -8.69 -24.34
CA ALA A 286 10.83 -7.50 -25.09
C ALA A 286 10.34 -6.22 -24.40
N ASP A 287 9.11 -6.22 -23.89
CA ASP A 287 8.57 -5.09 -23.13
C ASP A 287 9.33 -4.90 -21.81
N LEU A 288 9.69 -6.00 -21.15
CA LEU A 288 10.53 -5.97 -19.95
C LEU A 288 11.93 -5.40 -20.24
N MET A 289 12.56 -5.78 -21.36
CA MET A 289 13.84 -5.19 -21.77
C MET A 289 13.71 -3.68 -22.01
N GLY A 290 12.63 -3.23 -22.65
CA GLY A 290 12.34 -1.79 -22.82
C GLY A 290 12.18 -1.07 -21.48
N PHE A 291 11.43 -1.67 -20.55
CA PHE A 291 11.28 -1.18 -19.18
C PHE A 291 12.63 -1.07 -18.46
N LEU A 292 13.46 -2.11 -18.53
CA LEU A 292 14.80 -2.11 -17.93
C LEU A 292 15.70 -1.06 -18.58
N GLY A 293 15.63 -0.87 -19.90
CA GLY A 293 16.36 0.21 -20.58
C GLY A 293 15.99 1.60 -20.06
N ARG A 294 14.72 1.81 -19.70
CA ARG A 294 14.22 3.09 -19.19
C ARG A 294 14.55 3.33 -17.71
N TYR A 295 14.27 2.35 -16.85
CA TYR A 295 14.35 2.49 -15.39
C TYR A 295 15.61 1.87 -14.77
N GLY A 296 16.34 1.05 -15.53
CA GLY A 296 17.57 0.37 -15.12
C GLY A 296 18.59 1.23 -14.39
N PRO A 297 18.89 2.47 -14.84
CA PRO A 297 19.93 3.30 -14.25
C PRO A 297 19.78 3.54 -12.74
N THR A 298 18.56 3.49 -12.21
CA THR A 298 18.26 3.73 -10.79
C THR A 298 17.83 2.47 -10.03
N LEU A 299 17.63 1.34 -10.71
CA LEU A 299 17.10 0.12 -10.10
C LEU A 299 18.13 -0.55 -9.18
N GLU A 300 17.78 -0.63 -7.90
CA GLU A 300 18.57 -1.29 -6.86
C GLU A 300 18.07 -2.73 -6.60
N ARG A 301 16.76 -2.98 -6.75
CA ARG A 301 16.16 -4.30 -6.48
C ARG A 301 15.17 -4.67 -7.56
N VAL A 302 15.38 -5.84 -8.17
CA VAL A 302 14.49 -6.43 -9.17
C VAL A 302 14.04 -7.80 -8.69
N GLN A 303 12.74 -7.99 -8.54
CA GLN A 303 12.14 -9.27 -8.19
C GLN A 303 11.08 -9.64 -9.21
N ILE A 304 11.27 -10.77 -9.88
CA ILE A 304 10.33 -11.32 -10.85
C ILE A 304 10.05 -12.76 -10.45
N CYS A 305 8.82 -13.07 -10.03
CA CYS A 305 8.48 -14.34 -9.42
C CYS A 305 7.24 -15.00 -10.03
N VAL A 306 7.32 -16.30 -10.32
CA VAL A 306 6.20 -17.11 -10.82
C VAL A 306 5.57 -16.51 -12.09
N THR A 307 6.41 -16.03 -13.01
CA THR A 307 5.95 -15.37 -14.24
C THR A 307 5.96 -16.30 -15.45
N TYR A 308 5.05 -16.05 -16.38
CA TYR A 308 4.89 -16.80 -17.62
C TYR A 308 5.35 -15.97 -18.81
N THR A 309 6.29 -16.47 -19.61
CA THR A 309 6.68 -15.80 -20.85
C THR A 309 5.56 -15.94 -21.89
N ARG A 310 5.20 -14.83 -22.54
CA ARG A 310 4.18 -14.83 -23.60
C ARG A 310 4.59 -14.01 -24.81
N ALA A 311 4.41 -14.59 -25.99
CA ALA A 311 4.45 -13.90 -27.28
C ALA A 311 5.68 -12.99 -27.44
N SER A 312 6.83 -13.45 -26.97
CA SER A 312 8.09 -12.72 -27.01
C SER A 312 9.07 -13.44 -27.91
N SER A 313 9.78 -12.69 -28.75
CA SER A 313 10.94 -13.18 -29.49
C SER A 313 12.20 -13.20 -28.62
N ALA A 314 12.21 -12.46 -27.52
CA ALA A 314 13.34 -12.36 -26.61
C ALA A 314 13.40 -13.55 -25.64
N ARG A 315 14.59 -13.80 -25.08
CA ARG A 315 14.87 -14.88 -24.13
C ARG A 315 15.20 -14.34 -22.74
N TRP A 316 15.07 -15.16 -21.70
CA TRP A 316 15.47 -14.74 -20.35
C TRP A 316 16.98 -14.44 -20.25
N SER A 317 17.81 -15.16 -21.01
CA SER A 317 19.25 -14.85 -21.10
C SER A 317 19.51 -13.43 -21.60
N GLU A 318 18.75 -12.97 -22.61
CA GLU A 318 18.85 -11.61 -23.16
C GLU A 318 18.37 -10.55 -22.16
N VAL A 319 17.30 -10.83 -21.41
CA VAL A 319 16.81 -9.95 -20.33
C VAL A 319 17.87 -9.79 -19.23
N LEU A 320 18.50 -10.89 -18.82
CA LEU A 320 19.54 -10.87 -17.78
C LEU A 320 20.81 -10.17 -18.28
N ALA A 321 21.20 -10.38 -19.53
CA ALA A 321 22.28 -9.63 -20.17
C ALA A 321 21.99 -8.13 -20.20
N GLN A 322 20.76 -7.74 -20.57
CA GLN A 322 20.32 -6.35 -20.52
C GLN A 322 20.44 -5.77 -19.11
N MET A 323 20.01 -6.49 -18.07
CA MET A 323 20.14 -6.03 -16.67
C MET A 323 21.60 -5.74 -16.29
N LYS A 324 22.56 -6.54 -16.76
CA LYS A 324 23.99 -6.28 -16.52
C LYS A 324 24.44 -4.93 -17.10
N GLU A 325 23.94 -4.60 -18.29
CA GLU A 325 24.34 -3.40 -19.02
C GLU A 325 23.67 -2.14 -18.47
N VAL A 326 22.36 -2.20 -18.20
CA VAL A 326 21.56 -1.00 -17.92
C VAL A 326 21.29 -0.75 -16.45
N CYS A 327 21.57 -1.70 -15.55
CA CYS A 327 21.33 -1.58 -14.11
C CYS A 327 22.65 -1.51 -13.29
N PRO A 328 23.40 -0.40 -13.33
CA PRO A 328 24.73 -0.30 -12.71
C PRO A 328 24.72 -0.31 -11.18
N VAL A 329 23.58 0.00 -10.54
CA VAL A 329 23.42 0.11 -9.08
C VAL A 329 22.63 -1.05 -8.47
N LEU A 330 22.42 -2.12 -9.24
CA LEU A 330 21.63 -3.27 -8.84
C LEU A 330 22.29 -4.03 -7.68
N ARG A 331 21.55 -4.21 -6.58
CA ARG A 331 21.99 -4.88 -5.35
C ARG A 331 21.22 -6.17 -5.06
N TYR A 332 20.04 -6.31 -5.64
CA TYR A 332 19.21 -7.50 -5.46
C TYR A 332 18.56 -7.91 -6.78
N VAL A 333 18.68 -9.18 -7.13
CA VAL A 333 17.99 -9.80 -8.26
C VAL A 333 17.41 -11.14 -7.81
N SER A 334 16.12 -11.33 -8.06
CA SER A 334 15.48 -12.63 -7.92
C SER A 334 14.62 -12.89 -9.15
N VAL A 335 14.94 -13.94 -9.91
CA VAL A 335 14.15 -14.34 -11.08
C VAL A 335 13.72 -15.79 -10.91
N VAL A 336 12.43 -15.97 -10.70
CA VAL A 336 11.76 -17.26 -10.60
C VAL A 336 10.68 -17.30 -11.67
N THR A 337 10.85 -18.12 -12.69
CA THR A 337 9.84 -18.33 -13.73
C THR A 337 8.91 -19.47 -13.33
N CYS A 338 7.76 -19.60 -13.99
CA CYS A 338 6.85 -20.73 -13.77
C CYS A 338 7.48 -22.10 -14.09
N ARG A 339 8.53 -22.14 -14.92
CA ARG A 339 9.22 -23.37 -15.34
C ARG A 339 10.43 -23.69 -14.47
N ARG A 340 11.15 -22.66 -14.01
CA ARG A 340 12.43 -22.81 -13.33
C ARG A 340 12.77 -21.56 -12.50
N SER A 341 13.39 -21.78 -11.35
CA SER A 341 14.11 -20.73 -10.64
C SER A 341 15.44 -20.46 -11.35
N LEU A 342 15.63 -19.24 -11.85
CA LEU A 342 16.90 -18.83 -12.48
C LEU A 342 17.93 -18.41 -11.42
N GLY A 343 17.48 -17.85 -10.29
CA GLY A 343 18.36 -17.54 -9.17
C GLY A 343 17.83 -16.41 -8.29
N CYS A 344 18.49 -16.24 -7.14
CA CYS A 344 18.32 -15.12 -6.24
C CYS A 344 19.70 -14.72 -5.70
N VAL A 345 20.01 -13.43 -5.77
CA VAL A 345 21.28 -12.86 -5.32
C VAL A 345 21.04 -11.50 -4.66
N GLU A 346 21.71 -11.27 -3.54
CA GLU A 346 21.86 -9.96 -2.90
C GLU A 346 23.35 -9.69 -2.67
N SER A 347 23.84 -8.55 -3.13
CA SER A 347 25.24 -8.15 -2.96
C SER A 347 25.40 -6.65 -3.15
N GLU A 348 26.17 -6.01 -2.28
CA GLU A 348 26.64 -4.62 -2.48
C GLU A 348 27.88 -4.56 -3.40
N ASP A 349 28.58 -5.69 -3.57
CA ASP A 349 29.70 -5.83 -4.49
C ASP A 349 29.19 -6.10 -5.90
N ARG A 350 29.46 -5.16 -6.82
CA ARG A 350 29.08 -5.22 -8.24
C ARG A 350 29.73 -6.41 -8.95
N GLY A 351 30.97 -6.78 -8.62
CA GLY A 351 31.64 -7.92 -9.25
C GLY A 351 30.87 -9.22 -8.99
N ARG A 352 30.51 -9.46 -7.72
CA ARG A 352 29.69 -10.62 -7.32
C ARG A 352 28.30 -10.60 -7.95
N MET A 353 27.68 -9.43 -8.10
CA MET A 353 26.40 -9.29 -8.77
C MET A 353 26.49 -9.68 -10.25
N LEU A 354 27.52 -9.22 -10.96
CA LEU A 354 27.74 -9.56 -12.37
C LEU A 354 28.02 -11.06 -12.56
N GLU A 355 28.85 -11.65 -11.72
CA GLU A 355 29.10 -13.10 -11.73
C GLU A 355 27.84 -13.91 -11.47
N ALA A 356 26.96 -13.44 -10.57
CA ALA A 356 25.69 -14.09 -10.31
C ALA A 356 24.76 -14.01 -11.52
N LEU A 357 24.69 -12.84 -12.18
CA LEU A 357 23.94 -12.67 -13.42
C LEU A 357 24.48 -13.57 -14.53
N ASP A 358 25.80 -13.73 -14.65
CA ASP A 358 26.40 -14.67 -15.63
C ASP A 358 25.97 -16.12 -15.39
N ARG A 359 25.98 -16.57 -14.14
CA ARG A 359 25.45 -17.90 -13.80
C ARG A 359 23.96 -18.04 -14.13
N MET A 360 23.16 -17.00 -13.88
CA MET A 360 21.74 -16.99 -14.23
C MET A 360 21.52 -17.03 -15.75
N ILE A 361 22.35 -16.35 -16.54
CA ILE A 361 22.34 -16.37 -18.01
C ILE A 361 22.62 -17.78 -18.52
N GLU A 362 23.71 -18.41 -18.06
CA GLU A 362 24.05 -19.79 -18.42
C GLU A 362 22.92 -20.76 -18.08
N MET A 363 22.29 -20.59 -16.91
CA MET A 363 21.14 -21.41 -16.50
C MET A 363 19.92 -21.23 -17.42
N ALA A 364 19.65 -19.99 -17.87
CA ALA A 364 18.56 -19.68 -18.79
C ALA A 364 18.81 -20.30 -20.17
N GLU A 365 20.04 -20.17 -20.70
CA GLU A 365 20.45 -20.75 -21.98
C GLU A 365 20.37 -22.27 -21.97
N GLN A 366 20.87 -22.92 -20.92
CA GLN A 366 20.79 -24.37 -20.75
C GLN A 366 19.35 -24.89 -20.66
N ALA A 367 18.44 -24.09 -20.09
CA ALA A 367 17.01 -24.44 -20.05
C ALA A 367 16.26 -24.09 -21.34
N GLY A 368 16.89 -23.37 -22.28
CA GLY A 368 16.24 -22.90 -23.51
C GLY A 368 15.07 -21.96 -23.26
N ILE A 369 15.16 -21.11 -22.22
CA ILE A 369 14.11 -20.14 -21.82
C ILE A 369 14.56 -18.68 -21.89
#